data_AF-A0A9P3UTA5-F1
#
_entry.id   AF-A0A9P3UTA5-F1
#
_cell.length_a   1.000
_cell.length_b   1.000
_cell.length_c   1.000
_cell.angle_alpha   90.00
_cell.angle_beta   90.00
_cell.angle_gamma   90.00
#
_symmetry.space_group_name_H-M   'P 1'
#
loop_
_entity.id
_entity.type
_entity.pdbx_description
1 polymer ?
#
loop_
_entity_poly.entity_id
_entity_poly.type
_entity_poly.pdbx_seq_one_letter_code
_entity_poly.pdbx_strand_id
1 'polypeptide(L)'
;MELGSGLVTPTEVAGVLDAEGYAICPDCGMRVNCGSVGLPNLDKRHRGTKVCLKRQATQAQAGKGKKNASIMSFLRPKPVPVPSTVTAPALVGGAGASLLSEPAREAEEILLAPSHASPSSKPDEVPILQMLRVLVSRIPDTVPEATHDDALAVFGGDPASFIDPEPEMDGDDIWQGMMNATLKRVFGWQTEVDLTTVIKRGPLGMDGFVRFIEYYIVDRGVPAALLEGKLEHLLDTLEKMAGVEHSPVPPSSGPTRDVATSIVEGFTAQPNEALAPAAPLVQVPLDSGPLDIEPIDVDAIPDPEPAMTKKISLKSCVGYVLPIPDGQSPHSSYPFALHDHRNLPWDYSVANCIMTLRARACEKKPGEGGGSCQPCQNLSRNAIVEGIIKRMRDGVPENANYPFHGFSNIVQVLQKTSQNEYLRFRALNQARKIIVQAGALSDHKRFAVAIASGKFERVDRLMSIALRQRRGIRGILTLYDAAAKGIYKPKNYTEEDDMRGLLLWRLGGNRIAHIAHRALGLPSLTTLRNRSIMPHIIPSPSRPVINEIQRNVEATFESVKEFLDGQEVVHQVLMLDEIATEKRVRWDHKTNMFLGVCREHGHNTSLEFTTKEDMEELFRCLDEGEVHAAAEVSVA
;
A
#
# COMPACT_ATOMS: atom_id res chain seq x y z
N MET A 1 -18.24 52.29 -13.46
CA MET A 1 -19.17 51.15 -13.56
C MET A 1 -19.76 50.95 -12.18
N GLU A 2 -21.01 51.40 -12.05
CA GLU A 2 -21.95 51.16 -10.96
C GLU A 2 -22.22 49.64 -10.86
N LEU A 3 -22.54 48.99 -9.73
CA LEU A 3 -23.66 49.14 -8.79
C LEU A 3 -23.23 48.39 -7.49
N GLY A 4 -23.60 48.71 -6.26
CA GLY A 4 -24.82 49.35 -5.77
C GLY A 4 -25.43 48.45 -4.68
N SER A 5 -25.00 48.66 -3.44
CA SER A 5 -25.55 48.12 -2.19
C SER A 5 -26.93 48.72 -1.84
N GLY A 6 -27.83 47.92 -1.24
CA GLY A 6 -28.94 48.45 -0.44
C GLY A 6 -30.27 47.69 -0.54
N LEU A 7 -30.50 46.73 0.36
CA LEU A 7 -31.84 46.25 0.70
C LEU A 7 -32.25 46.91 2.02
N VAL A 8 -33.00 48.00 1.93
CA VAL A 8 -33.72 48.63 3.05
C VAL A 8 -35.17 48.16 2.94
N THR A 9 -35.63 47.38 3.92
CA THR A 9 -37.05 47.06 4.09
C THR A 9 -37.80 48.31 4.57
N PRO A 10 -38.93 48.70 3.97
CA PRO A 10 -39.71 49.83 4.47
C PRO A 10 -40.40 49.43 5.79
N THR A 11 -40.08 50.15 6.87
CA THR A 11 -40.87 50.13 8.10
C THR A 11 -42.25 50.71 7.81
N GLU A 12 -43.26 49.84 7.70
CA GLU A 12 -44.66 50.23 7.57
C GLU A 12 -45.13 50.95 8.83
N VAL A 13 -45.41 52.25 8.72
CA VAL A 13 -45.88 53.09 9.82
C VAL A 13 -47.38 52.91 9.99
N ALA A 14 -47.83 52.54 11.20
CA ALA A 14 -49.25 52.34 11.49
C ALA A 14 -50.06 53.64 11.27
N GLY A 15 -51.23 53.53 10.61
CA GLY A 15 -52.12 54.66 10.35
C GLY A 15 -51.78 55.52 9.12
N VAL A 16 -50.83 55.11 8.27
CA VAL A 16 -50.57 55.73 6.96
C VAL A 16 -51.13 54.84 5.85
N LEU A 17 -51.69 55.45 4.80
CA LEU A 17 -52.11 54.72 3.60
C LEU A 17 -50.89 54.35 2.77
N ASP A 18 -50.79 53.08 2.39
CA ASP A 18 -49.83 52.64 1.39
C ASP A 18 -50.29 53.01 -0.03
N ALA A 19 -49.39 52.84 -0.99
CA ALA A 19 -49.63 53.15 -2.40
C ALA A 19 -50.79 52.32 -3.00
N GLU A 20 -51.16 51.21 -2.36
CA GLU A 20 -52.26 50.34 -2.79
C GLU A 20 -53.60 50.66 -2.11
N GLY A 21 -53.67 51.70 -1.27
CA GLY A 21 -54.89 52.16 -0.61
C GLY A 21 -55.29 51.35 0.65
N TYR A 22 -54.35 50.61 1.24
CA TYR A 22 -54.53 49.94 2.52
C TYR A 22 -53.86 50.73 3.64
N ALA A 23 -54.36 50.58 4.86
CA ALA A 23 -53.73 51.11 6.06
C ALA A 23 -53.71 50.07 7.17
N ILE A 24 -52.66 50.08 7.98
CA ILE A 24 -52.57 49.22 9.17
C ILE A 24 -53.34 49.89 10.31
N CYS A 25 -54.35 49.20 10.85
CA CYS A 25 -55.07 49.63 12.03
C CYS A 25 -54.12 49.67 13.24
N PRO A 26 -53.91 50.82 13.89
CA PRO A 26 -52.97 50.90 15.00
C PRO A 26 -53.47 50.18 16.26
N ASP A 27 -54.77 49.89 16.36
CA ASP A 27 -55.31 49.24 17.55
C ASP A 27 -55.18 47.71 17.50
N CYS A 28 -55.30 47.08 16.32
CA CYS A 28 -55.24 45.62 16.18
C CYS A 28 -54.14 45.10 15.24
N GLY A 29 -53.37 46.00 14.61
CA GLY A 29 -52.29 45.67 13.68
C GLY A 29 -52.74 45.02 12.35
N MET A 30 -54.03 45.04 12.02
CA MET A 30 -54.53 44.47 10.77
C MET A 30 -54.40 45.45 9.61
N ARG A 31 -53.88 45.00 8.46
CA ARG A 31 -53.92 45.74 7.18
C ARG A 31 -55.34 45.71 6.63
N VAL A 32 -55.92 46.89 6.41
CA VAL A 32 -57.33 47.07 6.03
C VAL A 32 -57.42 47.94 4.79
N ASN A 33 -58.18 47.49 3.79
CA ASN A 33 -58.45 48.26 2.59
C ASN A 33 -59.33 49.48 2.94
N CYS A 34 -58.81 50.68 2.73
CA CYS A 34 -59.51 51.90 3.06
C CYS A 34 -60.37 52.44 1.89
N GLY A 35 -60.23 51.88 0.69
CA GLY A 35 -60.93 52.31 -0.52
C GLY A 35 -60.61 53.75 -0.92
N SER A 36 -61.38 54.29 -1.87
CA SER A 36 -61.19 55.66 -2.39
C SER A 36 -61.38 56.77 -1.35
N VAL A 37 -62.01 56.48 -0.21
CA VAL A 37 -62.27 57.44 0.87
C VAL A 37 -61.06 57.59 1.80
N GLY A 38 -60.12 56.65 1.78
CA GLY A 38 -58.89 56.70 2.57
C GLY A 38 -59.08 56.47 4.08
N LEU A 39 -58.16 56.99 4.90
CA LEU A 39 -58.08 56.76 6.36
C LEU A 39 -59.39 56.95 7.14
N PRO A 40 -60.30 57.89 6.80
CA PRO A 40 -61.60 57.99 7.49
C PRO A 40 -62.43 56.70 7.45
N ASN A 41 -62.21 55.85 6.44
CA ASN A 41 -62.89 54.56 6.33
C ASN A 41 -62.35 53.53 7.33
N LEU A 42 -61.06 53.60 7.68
CA LEU A 42 -60.44 52.79 8.72
C LEU A 42 -61.10 53.05 10.08
N ASP A 43 -61.29 54.33 10.41
CA ASP A 43 -61.88 54.73 11.70
C ASP A 43 -63.38 54.42 11.76
N LYS A 44 -64.12 54.59 10.64
CA LYS A 44 -65.58 54.38 10.62
C LYS A 44 -66.01 52.92 10.45
N ARG A 45 -65.29 52.13 9.65
CA ARG A 45 -65.73 50.77 9.25
C ARG A 45 -64.90 49.66 9.86
N HIS A 46 -63.76 49.97 10.46
CA HIS A 46 -62.90 48.94 11.03
C HIS A 46 -62.66 49.10 12.52
N ARG A 47 -62.19 50.26 13.00
CA ARG A 47 -61.97 50.49 14.44
C ARG A 47 -63.26 50.30 15.24
N GLY A 48 -63.16 49.63 16.38
CA GLY A 48 -64.31 49.34 17.25
C GLY A 48 -65.29 48.27 16.75
N THR A 49 -65.12 47.75 15.53
CA THR A 49 -65.94 46.62 15.06
C THR A 49 -65.57 45.32 15.78
N LYS A 50 -66.50 44.34 15.76
CA LYS A 50 -66.28 43.01 16.35
C LYS A 50 -64.98 42.34 15.86
N VAL A 51 -64.60 42.59 14.60
CA VAL A 51 -63.38 42.03 14.01
C VAL A 51 -62.13 42.66 14.62
N CYS A 52 -62.10 43.99 14.74
CA CYS A 52 -61.00 44.71 15.39
C CYS A 52 -60.85 44.32 16.87
N LEU A 53 -61.96 44.29 17.61
CA LEU A 53 -61.99 43.93 19.03
C LEU A 53 -61.59 42.47 19.27
N LYS A 54 -62.03 41.52 18.43
CA LYS A 54 -61.64 40.11 18.55
C LYS A 54 -60.13 39.94 18.36
N ARG A 55 -59.52 40.65 17.41
CA ARG A 55 -58.08 40.57 17.14
C ARG A 55 -57.25 41.24 18.25
N GLN A 56 -57.72 42.35 18.81
CA GLN A 56 -57.13 42.94 20.03
C GLN A 56 -57.14 41.96 21.20
N ALA A 57 -58.27 41.26 21.42
CA ALA A 57 -58.37 40.26 22.48
C ALA A 57 -57.40 39.09 22.25
N THR A 58 -57.23 38.63 21.00
CA THR A 58 -56.26 37.57 20.65
C THR A 58 -54.82 38.04 20.89
N GLN A 59 -54.47 39.28 20.57
CA GLN A 59 -53.14 39.84 20.85
C GLN A 59 -52.88 40.01 22.35
N ALA A 60 -53.88 40.46 23.12
CA ALA A 60 -53.79 40.54 24.58
C ALA A 60 -53.66 39.15 25.24
N GLN A 61 -54.25 38.10 24.64
CA GLN A 61 -54.07 36.72 25.08
C GLN A 61 -52.71 36.13 24.67
N ALA A 62 -52.18 36.50 23.50
CA ALA A 62 -50.85 36.08 23.05
C ALA A 62 -49.71 36.67 23.92
N GLY A 63 -49.91 37.85 24.52
CA GLY A 63 -48.97 38.46 25.46
C GLY A 63 -48.93 37.82 26.86
N LYS A 64 -49.91 36.97 27.22
CA LYS A 64 -49.86 36.16 28.43
C LYS A 64 -49.17 34.84 28.10
N GLY A 65 -47.85 34.80 28.32
CA GLY A 65 -46.98 33.67 28.01
C GLY A 65 -47.60 32.31 28.36
N LYS A 66 -47.82 31.50 27.32
CA LYS A 66 -48.08 30.07 27.47
C LYS A 66 -46.86 29.47 28.18
N LYS A 67 -47.09 28.91 29.37
CA LYS A 67 -46.12 28.02 30.03
C LYS A 67 -45.79 26.91 29.04
N ASN A 68 -44.52 26.81 28.65
CA ASN A 68 -44.01 25.83 27.72
C ASN A 68 -44.40 24.41 28.16
N ALA A 69 -45.28 23.75 27.40
CA ALA A 69 -45.37 22.31 27.41
C ALA A 69 -44.13 21.79 26.66
N SER A 70 -43.12 21.42 27.45
CA SER A 70 -41.84 20.89 26.98
C SER A 70 -42.02 19.57 26.23
N ILE A 71 -41.25 19.41 25.16
CA ILE A 71 -41.02 18.18 24.39
C ILE A 71 -40.54 16.98 25.26
N MET A 72 -40.25 17.23 26.54
CA MET A 72 -39.95 16.22 27.57
C MET A 72 -41.16 15.36 27.99
N SER A 73 -42.40 15.67 27.59
CA SER A 73 -43.54 14.78 27.86
C SER A 73 -43.44 13.43 27.14
N PHE A 74 -42.60 13.33 26.09
CA PHE A 74 -42.31 12.10 25.36
C PHE A 74 -41.12 11.29 25.93
N LEU A 75 -40.42 11.79 26.95
CA LEU A 75 -39.26 11.15 27.59
C LEU A 75 -39.57 10.70 29.04
N ARG A 76 -40.76 10.14 29.28
CA ARG A 76 -40.99 9.42 30.53
C ARG A 76 -40.17 8.12 30.53
N PRO A 77 -39.59 7.70 31.67
CA PRO A 77 -38.96 6.39 31.78
C PRO A 77 -39.98 5.31 31.41
N LYS A 78 -39.54 4.34 30.60
CA LYS A 78 -40.35 3.16 30.25
C LYS A 78 -40.91 2.53 31.53
N PRO A 79 -42.18 2.08 31.54
CA PRO A 79 -42.71 1.32 32.65
C PRO A 79 -41.78 0.12 32.94
N VAL A 80 -41.52 -0.11 34.22
CA VAL A 80 -40.75 -1.27 34.70
C VAL A 80 -41.38 -2.53 34.08
N PRO A 81 -40.60 -3.42 33.45
CA PRO A 81 -41.14 -4.66 32.89
C PRO A 81 -41.86 -5.42 34.02
N VAL A 82 -43.13 -5.75 33.80
CA VAL A 82 -43.83 -6.69 34.67
C VAL A 82 -43.04 -8.01 34.59
N PRO A 83 -42.55 -8.57 35.72
CA PRO A 83 -41.87 -9.84 35.69
C PRO A 83 -42.81 -10.91 35.12
N SER A 84 -42.28 -11.75 34.24
CA SER A 84 -43.02 -12.86 33.63
C SER A 84 -43.67 -13.72 34.71
N THR A 85 -44.99 -13.81 34.69
CA THR A 85 -45.79 -14.77 35.47
C THR A 85 -45.85 -16.16 34.82
N VAL A 86 -45.09 -16.41 33.76
CA VAL A 86 -44.97 -17.74 33.16
C VAL A 86 -43.92 -18.54 33.95
N THR A 87 -44.39 -19.41 34.83
CA THR A 87 -43.60 -20.48 35.42
C THR A 87 -43.14 -21.41 34.28
N ALA A 88 -41.83 -21.51 34.06
CA ALA A 88 -41.28 -22.46 33.10
C ALA A 88 -41.68 -23.91 33.49
N PRO A 89 -41.93 -24.81 32.52
CA PRO A 89 -42.16 -26.22 32.82
C PRO A 89 -40.93 -26.80 33.52
N ALA A 90 -41.14 -27.64 34.52
CA ALA A 90 -40.09 -28.31 35.25
C ALA A 90 -39.20 -29.14 34.29
N LEU A 91 -37.90 -28.85 34.32
CA LEU A 91 -36.87 -29.67 33.66
C LEU A 91 -36.87 -31.07 34.28
N VAL A 92 -37.12 -32.07 33.43
CA VAL A 92 -36.94 -33.49 33.75
C VAL A 92 -35.46 -33.72 34.03
N GLY A 93 -35.11 -33.93 35.30
CA GLY A 93 -33.76 -34.22 35.74
C GLY A 93 -33.30 -35.59 35.26
N GLY A 94 -32.23 -35.60 34.44
CA GLY A 94 -31.40 -36.78 34.22
C GLY A 94 -30.40 -36.90 35.37
N ALA A 95 -30.49 -38.01 36.10
CA ALA A 95 -29.53 -38.39 37.13
C ALA A 95 -28.14 -38.65 36.50
N GLY A 96 -27.10 -38.12 37.13
CA GLY A 96 -25.71 -38.37 36.74
C GLY A 96 -24.72 -37.53 37.53
N ALA A 97 -24.55 -37.84 38.81
CA ALA A 97 -23.52 -37.25 39.66
C ALA A 97 -22.13 -37.81 39.33
N SER A 98 -21.12 -36.95 39.24
CA SER A 98 -19.85 -37.13 39.95
C SER A 98 -19.00 -35.85 39.96
N LEU A 99 -18.91 -35.30 41.17
CA LEU A 99 -17.83 -34.57 41.83
C LEU A 99 -16.50 -34.47 41.06
N LEU A 100 -15.89 -33.28 41.04
CA LEU A 100 -14.69 -32.99 41.84
C LEU A 100 -14.38 -31.48 41.87
N SER A 101 -13.91 -31.05 43.05
CA SER A 101 -13.82 -29.69 43.57
C SER A 101 -12.77 -28.79 42.92
N GLU A 102 -13.07 -27.48 42.90
CA GLU A 102 -12.10 -26.38 42.89
C GLU A 102 -11.38 -26.24 44.25
N PRO A 103 -10.35 -25.37 44.31
CA PRO A 103 -10.58 -24.18 45.12
C PRO A 103 -10.16 -22.85 44.45
N ALA A 104 -11.12 -21.93 44.42
CA ALA A 104 -11.09 -20.51 44.81
C ALA A 104 -9.75 -19.76 44.80
N ARG A 105 -9.73 -18.64 44.05
CA ARG A 105 -9.01 -17.42 44.43
C ARG A 105 -9.86 -16.18 44.17
N GLU A 106 -9.95 -15.36 45.21
CA GLU A 106 -10.78 -14.19 45.41
C GLU A 106 -10.50 -13.07 44.41
N ALA A 107 -11.59 -12.42 43.97
CA ALA A 107 -11.57 -11.14 43.27
C ALA A 107 -11.70 -10.02 44.30
N GLU A 108 -10.76 -9.07 44.28
CA GLU A 108 -10.91 -7.77 44.93
C GLU A 108 -11.49 -6.77 43.93
N GLU A 109 -12.64 -6.22 44.32
CA GLU A 109 -13.42 -5.19 43.64
C GLU A 109 -12.95 -3.82 44.16
N ILE A 110 -12.35 -2.99 43.29
CA ILE A 110 -12.12 -1.57 43.59
C ILE A 110 -12.86 -0.71 42.57
N LEU A 111 -13.96 -0.13 43.04
CA LEU A 111 -14.66 1.02 42.46
C LEU A 111 -13.77 2.27 42.56
N LEU A 112 -13.57 3.02 41.47
CA LEU A 112 -13.40 4.47 41.53
C LEU A 112 -13.89 5.15 40.23
N ALA A 113 -14.51 6.31 40.41
CA ALA A 113 -15.40 7.05 39.51
C ALA A 113 -14.68 7.86 38.40
N PRO A 114 -15.41 8.39 37.38
CA PRO A 114 -14.81 9.12 36.26
C PRO A 114 -14.56 10.59 36.61
N SER A 115 -13.34 11.08 36.37
CA SER A 115 -12.99 12.50 36.48
C SER A 115 -13.02 13.19 35.12
N HIS A 116 -13.62 14.38 35.13
CA HIS A 116 -13.76 15.31 34.02
C HIS A 116 -12.42 15.82 33.47
N ALA A 117 -12.47 16.18 32.19
CA ALA A 117 -11.38 16.68 31.35
C ALA A 117 -10.80 18.04 31.76
N SER A 118 -9.53 18.24 31.44
CA SER A 118 -8.99 19.51 30.92
C SER A 118 -7.81 19.24 29.98
N PRO A 119 -7.60 20.06 28.94
CA PRO A 119 -6.79 19.71 27.77
C PRO A 119 -5.38 20.29 27.88
N SER A 120 -4.36 19.42 27.89
CA SER A 120 -2.98 19.80 27.56
C SER A 120 -2.19 18.53 27.26
N SER A 121 -2.39 17.96 26.07
CA SER A 121 -1.50 16.95 25.53
C SER A 121 -0.55 17.65 24.56
N LYS A 122 0.73 17.70 24.95
CA LYS A 122 1.85 17.85 24.01
C LYS A 122 1.70 16.81 22.89
N PRO A 123 2.18 17.08 21.66
CA PRO A 123 2.14 16.10 20.58
C PRO A 123 2.78 14.79 21.06
N ASP A 124 2.13 13.66 20.79
CA ASP A 124 2.57 12.31 21.15
C ASP A 124 4.08 12.16 20.86
N GLU A 125 4.88 11.96 21.91
CA GLU A 125 6.33 11.83 21.76
C GLU A 125 6.66 10.61 20.87
N VAL A 126 7.44 10.87 19.83
CA VAL A 126 7.83 9.84 18.86
C VAL A 126 8.80 8.84 19.53
N PRO A 127 8.51 7.52 19.55
CA PRO A 127 9.29 6.54 20.30
C PRO A 127 10.80 6.53 20.00
N ILE A 128 11.19 6.74 18.74
CA ILE A 128 12.61 6.75 18.33
C ILE A 128 13.38 7.95 18.88
N LEU A 129 12.73 9.13 18.99
CA LEU A 129 13.33 10.32 19.59
C LEU A 129 13.53 10.14 21.09
N GLN A 130 12.54 9.54 21.77
CA GLN A 130 12.64 9.26 23.20
C GLN A 130 13.79 8.28 23.49
N MET A 131 13.90 7.21 22.71
CA MET A 131 14.98 6.24 22.85
C MET A 131 16.35 6.88 22.60
N LEU A 132 16.49 7.70 21.55
CA LEU A 132 17.72 8.40 21.25
C LEU A 132 18.13 9.37 22.38
N ARG A 133 17.19 10.16 22.93
CA ARG A 133 17.46 11.04 24.08
C ARG A 133 17.96 10.28 25.29
N VAL A 134 17.30 9.17 25.64
CA VAL A 134 17.69 8.34 26.79
C VAL A 134 19.09 7.79 26.61
N LEU A 135 19.41 7.26 25.43
CA LEU A 135 20.74 6.72 25.15
C LEU A 135 21.83 7.79 25.15
N VAL A 136 21.58 8.96 24.55
CA VAL A 136 22.54 10.08 24.55
C VAL A 136 22.81 10.58 25.97
N SER A 137 21.78 10.63 26.83
CA SER A 137 21.94 11.02 28.24
C SER A 137 22.77 10.03 29.07
N ARG A 138 22.94 8.80 28.57
CA ARG A 138 23.68 7.70 29.23
C ARG A 138 25.09 7.49 28.68
N ILE A 139 25.52 8.31 27.72
CA ILE A 139 26.89 8.22 27.20
C ILE A 139 27.87 8.57 28.34
N PRO A 140 28.85 7.69 28.64
CA PRO A 140 29.81 7.92 29.73
C PRO A 140 30.60 9.22 29.59
N ASP A 141 31.00 9.79 30.74
CA ASP A 141 31.89 10.95 30.80
C ASP A 141 33.29 10.71 30.22
N THR A 142 33.63 9.45 29.94
CA THR A 142 34.88 9.07 29.27
C THR A 142 34.88 9.35 27.77
N VAL A 143 33.72 9.62 27.16
CA VAL A 143 33.61 9.99 25.74
C VAL A 143 33.85 11.50 25.61
N PRO A 144 34.81 11.94 24.77
CA PRO A 144 35.15 13.35 24.66
C PRO A 144 34.01 14.17 24.03
N GLU A 145 33.98 15.46 24.36
CA GLU A 145 33.11 16.44 23.72
C GLU A 145 33.56 16.70 22.28
N ALA A 146 32.59 16.91 21.39
CA ALA A 146 32.82 17.22 19.98
C ALA A 146 33.41 18.62 19.80
N THR A 147 34.35 18.72 18.87
CA THR A 147 34.97 19.95 18.37
C THR A 147 34.45 20.28 16.98
N HIS A 148 34.79 21.45 16.44
CA HIS A 148 34.38 21.85 15.09
C HIS A 148 34.95 20.99 13.96
N ASP A 149 36.01 20.22 14.23
CA ASP A 149 36.65 19.33 13.27
C ASP A 149 36.00 17.94 13.21
N ASP A 150 35.11 17.62 14.16
CA ASP A 150 34.42 16.34 14.22
C ASP A 150 33.26 16.24 13.22
N ALA A 151 33.01 15.03 12.69
CA ALA A 151 31.97 14.81 11.69
C ALA A 151 30.55 15.18 12.17
N LEU A 152 30.28 15.07 13.47
CA LEU A 152 29.01 15.44 14.09
C LEU A 152 28.80 16.96 14.20
N ALA A 153 29.85 17.78 14.09
CA ALA A 153 29.75 19.23 14.22
C ALA A 153 28.81 19.86 13.19
N VAL A 154 28.58 19.15 12.07
CA VAL A 154 27.58 19.51 11.06
C VAL A 154 26.16 19.58 11.62
N PHE A 155 25.85 18.94 12.75
CA PHE A 155 24.54 19.04 13.40
C PHE A 155 24.48 20.06 14.54
N GLY A 156 25.60 20.72 14.86
CA GLY A 156 25.69 21.66 15.98
C GLY A 156 25.17 23.07 15.69
N GLY A 157 24.93 23.39 14.41
CA GLY A 157 24.33 24.66 13.99
C GLY A 157 22.83 24.74 14.26
N ASP A 158 22.23 25.90 13.98
CA ASP A 158 20.78 26.06 14.02
C ASP A 158 20.12 25.19 12.92
N PRO A 159 19.28 24.19 13.26
CA PRO A 159 18.62 23.35 12.26
C PRO A 159 17.83 24.12 11.22
N ALA A 160 17.30 25.31 11.58
CA ALA A 160 16.58 26.17 10.64
C ALA A 160 17.46 26.77 9.54
N SER A 161 18.78 26.83 9.75
CA SER A 161 19.74 27.41 8.80
C SER A 161 20.21 26.46 7.68
N PHE A 162 19.81 25.18 7.72
CA PHE A 162 20.24 24.16 6.75
C PHE A 162 19.46 24.19 5.43
N ILE A 163 18.40 24.99 5.32
CA ILE A 163 17.50 25.05 4.16
C ILE A 163 17.28 26.51 3.75
N ASP A 164 17.42 26.79 2.45
CA ASP A 164 16.90 28.03 1.86
C ASP A 164 15.36 27.99 1.89
N PRO A 165 14.70 29.04 2.41
CA PRO A 165 13.33 28.98 2.90
C PRO A 165 12.31 28.85 1.76
N GLU A 166 11.94 27.63 1.40
CA GLU A 166 10.63 27.33 0.81
C GLU A 166 9.70 26.79 1.93
N PRO A 167 8.74 27.58 2.41
CA PRO A 167 7.87 27.22 3.54
C PRO A 167 7.01 25.97 3.31
N GLU A 168 6.83 25.55 2.06
CA GLU A 168 5.84 24.55 1.64
C GLU A 168 6.42 23.18 1.25
N MET A 169 7.74 22.96 1.38
CA MET A 169 8.31 21.63 1.13
C MET A 169 7.75 20.60 2.10
N ASP A 170 7.29 19.46 1.57
CA ASP A 170 6.78 18.37 2.38
C ASP A 170 7.92 17.61 3.10
N GLY A 171 7.57 16.87 4.15
CA GLY A 171 8.54 16.14 4.96
C GLY A 171 9.31 15.05 4.20
N ASP A 172 8.74 14.51 3.12
CA ASP A 172 9.39 13.48 2.31
C ASP A 172 10.47 14.11 1.40
N ASP A 173 10.21 15.30 0.87
CA ASP A 173 11.17 16.07 0.07
C ASP A 173 12.34 16.59 0.92
N ILE A 174 12.07 17.08 2.14
CA ILE A 174 13.10 17.49 3.10
C ILE A 174 14.00 16.29 3.45
N TRP A 175 13.38 15.12 3.66
CA TRP A 175 14.10 13.89 3.93
C TRP A 175 15.02 13.51 2.75
N GLN A 176 14.48 13.43 1.54
CA GLN A 176 15.22 13.00 0.36
C GLN A 176 16.33 13.98 -0.04
N GLY A 177 16.06 15.28 0.03
CA GLY A 177 16.96 16.33 -0.45
C GLY A 177 18.20 16.50 0.42
N MET A 178 18.04 16.54 1.75
CA MET A 178 19.13 16.96 2.64
C MET A 178 19.38 15.99 3.80
N MET A 179 18.35 15.57 4.53
CA MET A 179 18.56 14.77 5.74
C MET A 179 19.20 13.42 5.42
N ASN A 180 18.67 12.69 4.43
CA ASN A 180 19.18 11.37 4.07
C ASN A 180 20.63 11.43 3.58
N ALA A 181 20.99 12.44 2.80
CA ALA A 181 22.36 12.65 2.33
C ALA A 181 23.32 13.03 3.47
N THR A 182 22.88 13.91 4.38
CA THR A 182 23.67 14.37 5.53
C THR A 182 23.90 13.24 6.54
N LEU A 183 22.85 12.48 6.87
CA LEU A 183 22.94 11.30 7.73
C LEU A 183 23.87 10.24 7.13
N LYS A 184 23.73 9.94 5.84
CA LYS A 184 24.61 9.00 5.14
C LYS A 184 26.07 9.45 5.18
N ARG A 185 26.33 10.75 5.02
CA ARG A 185 27.68 11.30 5.04
C ARG A 185 28.35 11.15 6.42
N VAL A 186 27.59 11.31 7.50
CA VAL A 186 28.15 11.30 8.87
C VAL A 186 28.21 9.89 9.45
N PHE A 187 27.15 9.10 9.29
CA PHE A 187 27.05 7.77 9.91
C PHE A 187 27.35 6.61 8.96
N GLY A 188 27.43 6.86 7.64
CA GLY A 188 27.43 5.79 6.64
C GLY A 188 26.10 5.03 6.61
N TRP A 189 26.05 3.93 5.85
CA TRP A 189 25.01 2.93 6.03
C TRP A 189 25.66 1.62 6.44
N GLN A 190 25.21 1.02 7.55
CA GLN A 190 25.75 -0.22 8.12
C GLN A 190 27.17 -0.06 8.71
N THR A 191 28.02 -1.10 8.66
CA THR A 191 29.33 -1.19 9.34
C THR A 191 30.48 -0.49 8.60
N GLU A 192 30.18 0.41 7.66
CA GLU A 192 31.20 1.09 6.84
C GLU A 192 32.03 2.10 7.66
N VAL A 193 31.47 2.59 8.77
CA VAL A 193 32.08 3.60 9.64
C VAL A 193 32.10 3.05 11.06
N ASP A 194 33.27 3.12 11.70
CA ASP A 194 33.39 2.81 13.12
C ASP A 194 32.76 3.93 13.95
N LEU A 195 31.48 3.76 14.28
CA LEU A 195 30.68 4.73 15.01
C LEU A 195 31.24 5.06 16.40
N THR A 196 32.05 4.19 17.00
CA THR A 196 32.67 4.48 18.31
C THR A 196 33.64 5.67 18.25
N THR A 197 34.23 5.93 17.09
CA THR A 197 35.11 7.07 16.86
C THR A 197 34.34 8.36 16.52
N VAL A 198 33.16 8.21 15.93
CA VAL A 198 32.29 9.31 15.48
C VAL A 198 31.42 9.85 16.62
N ILE A 199 30.98 8.98 17.53
CA ILE A 199 30.15 9.37 18.67
C ILE A 199 30.96 10.24 19.65
N LYS A 200 30.55 11.50 19.77
CA LYS A 200 31.12 12.51 20.66
C LYS A 200 30.00 13.22 21.42
N ARG A 201 30.26 13.69 22.63
CA ARG A 201 29.27 14.38 23.47
C ARG A 201 29.17 15.87 23.15
N GLY A 202 28.18 16.54 23.73
CA GLY A 202 28.08 17.99 23.70
C GLY A 202 27.28 18.54 22.51
N PRO A 203 27.14 19.88 22.45
CA PRO A 203 26.26 20.55 21.49
C PRO A 203 26.70 20.43 20.03
N LEU A 204 27.99 20.19 19.78
CA LEU A 204 28.54 19.86 18.45
C LEU A 204 28.56 18.35 18.18
N GLY A 205 28.14 17.54 19.15
CA GLY A 205 28.12 16.08 19.08
C GLY A 205 26.70 15.55 19.08
N MET A 206 26.45 14.51 19.88
CA MET A 206 25.15 13.84 19.94
C MET A 206 24.00 14.73 20.44
N ASP A 207 24.26 15.75 21.26
CA ASP A 207 23.21 16.68 21.70
C ASP A 207 22.77 17.62 20.57
N GLY A 208 23.70 18.00 19.69
CA GLY A 208 23.40 18.71 18.44
C GLY A 208 22.58 17.83 17.50
N PHE A 209 22.98 16.57 17.36
CA PHE A 209 22.26 15.61 16.52
C PHE A 209 20.82 15.35 16.98
N VAL A 210 20.58 15.16 18.28
CA VAL A 210 19.21 14.99 18.83
C VAL A 210 18.34 16.21 18.50
N ARG A 211 18.87 17.41 18.69
CA ARG A 211 18.18 18.67 18.38
C ARG A 211 17.85 18.81 16.89
N PHE A 212 18.77 18.40 16.04
CA PHE A 212 18.57 18.37 14.59
C PHE A 212 17.41 17.44 14.20
N ILE A 213 17.41 16.19 14.71
CA ILE A 213 16.34 15.23 14.39
C ILE A 213 14.98 15.67 14.96
N GLU A 214 14.98 16.21 16.17
CA GLU A 214 13.77 16.73 16.81
C GLU A 214 13.11 17.83 15.97
N TYR A 215 13.89 18.82 15.52
CA TYR A 215 13.37 19.90 14.69
C TYR A 215 12.70 19.39 13.41
N TYR A 216 13.34 18.46 12.70
CA TYR A 216 12.80 17.99 11.44
C TYR A 216 11.57 17.09 11.59
N ILE A 217 11.48 16.29 12.65
CA ILE A 217 10.30 15.45 12.90
C ILE A 217 9.15 16.29 13.45
N VAL A 218 9.41 17.11 14.47
CA VAL A 218 8.38 17.82 15.23
C VAL A 218 7.94 19.10 14.50
N ASP A 219 8.89 19.91 14.05
CA ASP A 219 8.61 21.23 13.46
C ASP A 219 8.43 21.18 11.93
N ARG A 220 9.08 20.24 11.23
CA ARG A 220 9.00 20.11 9.76
C ARG A 220 8.22 18.90 9.26
N GLY A 221 7.67 18.08 10.16
CA GLY A 221 6.76 16.99 9.81
C GLY A 221 7.38 15.82 9.04
N VAL A 222 8.70 15.61 9.16
CA VAL A 222 9.38 14.46 8.55
C VAL A 222 8.91 13.16 9.22
N PRO A 223 8.40 12.16 8.46
CA PRO A 223 7.91 10.92 9.06
C PRO A 223 9.01 10.15 9.79
N ALA A 224 8.82 9.90 11.09
CA ALA A 224 9.79 9.19 11.93
C ALA A 224 10.15 7.78 11.43
N ALA A 225 9.25 7.12 10.69
CA ALA A 225 9.47 5.83 10.07
C ALA A 225 10.62 5.83 9.04
N LEU A 226 11.00 6.99 8.48
CA LEU A 226 12.11 7.12 7.55
C LEU A 226 13.49 6.99 8.23
N LEU A 227 13.54 7.26 9.55
CA LEU A 227 14.74 7.08 10.37
C LEU A 227 14.88 5.64 10.89
N GLU A 228 13.79 4.88 10.89
CA GLU A 228 13.75 3.49 11.36
C GLU A 228 14.58 2.59 10.42
N GLY A 229 15.48 1.78 10.99
CA GLY A 229 16.47 0.99 10.25
C GLY A 229 17.67 1.78 9.74
N LYS A 230 17.60 3.11 9.65
CA LYS A 230 18.73 3.98 9.30
C LYS A 230 19.61 4.30 10.50
N LEU A 231 18.99 4.52 11.66
CA LEU A 231 19.69 4.76 12.93
C LEU A 231 19.93 3.50 13.75
N GLU A 232 19.55 2.31 13.28
CA GLU A 232 19.64 1.06 14.04
C GLU A 232 21.07 0.76 14.51
N HIS A 233 22.06 0.92 13.62
CA HIS A 233 23.47 0.71 13.98
C HIS A 233 23.98 1.75 15.00
N LEU A 234 23.51 2.99 14.90
CA LEU A 234 23.84 4.06 15.86
C LEU A 234 23.24 3.76 17.24
N LEU A 235 21.98 3.35 17.28
CA LEU A 235 21.27 3.01 18.51
C LEU A 235 21.91 1.80 19.21
N ASP A 236 22.24 0.73 18.48
CA ASP A 236 22.96 -0.44 19.00
C ASP A 236 24.35 -0.06 19.53
N THR A 237 25.07 0.81 18.83
CA THR A 237 26.39 1.30 19.29
C THR A 237 26.25 2.13 20.58
N LEU A 238 25.25 3.01 20.65
CA LEU A 238 24.96 3.81 21.85
C LEU A 238 24.53 2.94 23.03
N GLU A 239 23.74 1.89 22.82
CA GLU A 239 23.36 0.92 23.85
C GLU A 239 24.58 0.20 24.44
N LYS A 240 25.49 -0.24 23.57
CA LYS A 240 26.77 -0.86 23.98
C LYS A 240 27.63 0.12 24.76
N MET A 241 27.71 1.38 24.34
CA MET A 241 28.48 2.43 25.04
C MET A 241 27.84 2.84 26.37
N ALA A 242 26.51 2.80 26.47
CA ALA A 242 25.76 3.10 27.68
C ALA A 242 25.79 1.96 28.72
N GLY A 243 26.45 0.82 28.41
CA GLY A 243 26.63 -0.29 29.34
C GLY A 243 25.34 -1.03 29.69
N VAL A 244 24.36 -1.06 28.77
CA VAL A 244 23.11 -1.80 29.00
C VAL A 244 23.36 -3.29 28.76
N GLU A 245 23.77 -4.03 29.79
CA GLU A 245 23.82 -5.50 29.72
C GLU A 245 22.40 -6.07 29.60
N HIS A 246 22.09 -6.72 28.47
CA HIS A 246 20.88 -7.51 28.31
C HIS A 246 20.98 -8.80 29.14
N SER A 247 20.12 -8.92 30.16
CA SER A 247 19.91 -10.16 30.91
C SER A 247 19.27 -11.23 29.98
N PRO A 248 19.88 -12.41 29.79
CA PRO A 248 19.39 -13.40 28.82
C PRO A 248 18.17 -14.16 29.36
N VAL A 249 17.09 -14.14 28.58
CA VAL A 249 15.93 -15.04 28.71
C VAL A 249 16.34 -16.43 28.22
N PRO A 250 16.03 -17.53 28.94
CA PRO A 250 16.54 -18.86 28.61
C PRO A 250 15.82 -19.48 27.38
N PRO A 251 16.54 -20.20 26.49
CA PRO A 251 15.95 -20.82 25.31
C PRO A 251 15.33 -22.19 25.62
N SER A 252 14.12 -22.43 25.09
CA SER A 252 13.49 -23.74 25.05
C SER A 252 14.22 -24.67 24.05
N SER A 253 14.51 -25.87 24.50
CA SER A 253 15.14 -26.97 23.78
C SER A 253 14.38 -27.46 22.54
N GLY A 254 15.06 -27.52 21.40
CA GLY A 254 14.68 -28.25 20.18
C GLY A 254 15.92 -28.48 19.30
N PRO A 255 16.04 -29.64 18.60
CA PRO A 255 17.34 -30.23 18.28
C PRO A 255 18.05 -29.58 17.09
N THR A 256 19.33 -29.31 17.31
CA THR A 256 20.32 -28.87 16.33
C THR A 256 20.62 -29.96 15.31
N ARG A 257 20.75 -29.55 14.04
CA ARG A 257 21.43 -30.32 13.01
C ARG A 257 22.44 -29.38 12.35
N ASP A 258 23.70 -29.60 12.71
CA ASP A 258 24.86 -28.86 12.26
C ASP A 258 25.14 -29.09 10.77
N VAL A 259 25.32 -28.00 10.01
CA VAL A 259 26.27 -27.95 8.89
C VAL A 259 26.94 -26.58 8.93
N ALA A 260 28.22 -26.59 9.30
CA ALA A 260 29.13 -25.47 9.21
C ALA A 260 29.54 -25.23 7.75
N THR A 261 29.65 -23.96 7.34
CA THR A 261 30.72 -23.55 6.41
C THR A 261 30.98 -22.04 6.47
N SER A 262 32.28 -21.73 6.59
CA SER A 262 32.88 -20.42 6.78
C SER A 262 32.72 -19.43 5.62
N ILE A 263 32.51 -18.17 6.01
CA ILE A 263 33.20 -16.93 5.61
C ILE A 263 34.13 -17.02 4.38
N VAL A 264 33.81 -16.21 3.35
CA VAL A 264 34.80 -15.46 2.56
C VAL A 264 34.24 -14.05 2.34
N GLU A 265 34.97 -13.05 2.85
CA GLU A 265 34.77 -11.62 2.64
C GLU A 265 35.30 -11.18 1.27
N GLY A 266 34.71 -10.09 0.75
CA GLY A 266 35.37 -9.16 -0.17
C GLY A 266 34.98 -9.27 -1.64
N PHE A 267 34.15 -8.33 -2.13
CA PHE A 267 34.50 -7.39 -3.22
C PHE A 267 33.28 -6.50 -3.53
N THR A 268 33.45 -5.21 -3.24
CA THR A 268 32.52 -4.12 -3.55
C THR A 268 32.65 -3.68 -5.00
N ALA A 269 31.52 -3.47 -5.68
CA ALA A 269 31.43 -2.60 -6.85
C ALA A 269 30.01 -2.00 -6.98
N GLN A 270 29.90 -0.71 -6.67
CA GLN A 270 28.94 0.24 -7.25
C GLN A 270 29.63 0.93 -8.45
N PRO A 271 28.93 1.50 -9.45
CA PRO A 271 27.79 2.41 -9.24
C PRO A 271 26.61 2.36 -10.24
N ASN A 272 25.60 3.14 -9.86
CA ASN A 272 24.38 3.53 -10.57
C ASN A 272 24.60 4.05 -11.99
N GLU A 273 23.63 3.76 -12.88
CA GLU A 273 23.04 4.77 -13.77
C GLU A 273 21.64 4.33 -14.20
N ALA A 274 20.69 5.26 -14.13
CA ALA A 274 19.32 5.10 -14.60
C ALA A 274 19.29 5.13 -16.13
N LEU A 275 18.37 4.40 -16.79
CA LEU A 275 17.69 4.89 -18.01
C LEU A 275 16.49 4.00 -18.43
N ALA A 276 15.36 4.68 -18.67
CA ALA A 276 14.38 4.59 -19.78
C ALA A 276 13.71 3.24 -20.19
N PRO A 277 12.45 3.29 -20.68
CA PRO A 277 11.65 2.10 -20.97
C PRO A 277 12.09 1.39 -22.26
N ALA A 278 11.96 0.07 -22.26
CA ALA A 278 12.34 -0.83 -23.34
C ALA A 278 11.56 -0.55 -24.64
N ALA A 279 12.30 -0.35 -25.73
CA ALA A 279 11.79 -0.40 -27.10
C ALA A 279 11.46 -1.85 -27.50
N PRO A 280 10.52 -2.08 -28.43
CA PRO A 280 9.99 -3.41 -28.71
C PRO A 280 11.00 -4.26 -29.51
N LEU A 281 11.02 -5.55 -29.19
CA LEU A 281 11.80 -6.58 -29.87
C LEU A 281 11.44 -6.63 -31.36
N VAL A 282 12.36 -6.20 -32.21
CA VAL A 282 12.35 -6.50 -33.64
C VAL A 282 12.65 -7.99 -33.78
N GLN A 283 11.62 -8.76 -34.16
CA GLN A 283 11.78 -10.13 -34.63
C GLN A 283 12.52 -10.09 -35.96
N VAL A 284 13.71 -10.67 -36.01
CA VAL A 284 14.42 -10.94 -37.26
C VAL A 284 13.79 -12.18 -37.88
N PRO A 285 13.21 -12.11 -39.10
CA PRO A 285 12.68 -13.30 -39.76
C PRO A 285 13.83 -14.24 -40.14
N LEU A 286 13.71 -15.51 -39.74
CA LEU A 286 14.39 -16.60 -40.44
C LEU A 286 13.72 -16.74 -41.80
N ASP A 287 14.38 -16.23 -42.84
CA ASP A 287 14.06 -16.59 -44.23
C ASP A 287 15.37 -16.97 -44.93
N SER A 288 15.71 -18.25 -44.83
CA SER A 288 16.82 -18.87 -45.56
C SER A 288 16.32 -19.30 -46.93
N GLY A 289 16.36 -18.37 -47.89
CA GLY A 289 16.44 -18.72 -49.31
C GLY A 289 17.87 -19.13 -49.68
N PRO A 290 18.07 -20.07 -50.62
CA PRO A 290 19.39 -20.46 -51.05
C PRO A 290 20.03 -19.27 -51.81
N LEU A 291 21.15 -18.77 -51.29
CA LEU A 291 22.01 -17.87 -52.06
C LEU A 291 22.68 -18.72 -53.14
N ASP A 292 22.33 -18.46 -54.39
CA ASP A 292 23.06 -18.92 -55.56
C ASP A 292 24.48 -18.34 -55.50
N ILE A 293 25.41 -19.14 -54.96
CA ILE A 293 26.84 -18.90 -55.05
C ILE A 293 27.23 -19.40 -56.45
N GLU A 294 27.43 -18.48 -57.38
CA GLU A 294 28.10 -18.81 -58.63
C GLU A 294 29.46 -19.45 -58.30
N PRO A 295 29.77 -20.63 -58.85
CA PRO A 295 31.07 -21.25 -58.64
C PRO A 295 32.13 -20.34 -59.26
N ILE A 296 33.03 -19.83 -58.41
CA ILE A 296 34.25 -19.16 -58.86
C ILE A 296 35.05 -20.21 -59.64
N ASP A 297 35.12 -20.03 -60.96
CA ASP A 297 35.96 -20.80 -61.86
C ASP A 297 37.43 -20.50 -61.53
N VAL A 298 38.14 -21.51 -61.01
CA VAL A 298 39.53 -21.41 -60.52
C VAL A 298 40.54 -21.65 -61.67
N ASP A 299 40.11 -21.75 -62.93
CA ASP A 299 40.99 -22.03 -64.08
C ASP A 299 41.40 -20.79 -64.91
N ALA A 300 41.24 -19.57 -64.36
CA ALA A 300 41.73 -18.34 -65.00
C ALA A 300 42.69 -17.54 -64.11
N ILE A 301 43.74 -18.18 -63.60
CA ILE A 301 44.96 -17.47 -63.17
C ILE A 301 45.86 -17.40 -64.42
N PRO A 302 46.20 -16.20 -64.94
CA PRO A 302 47.17 -16.09 -66.01
C PRO A 302 48.49 -16.69 -65.56
N ASP A 303 49.04 -17.62 -66.33
CA ASP A 303 50.38 -18.15 -66.11
C ASP A 303 51.36 -16.98 -65.89
N PRO A 304 52.13 -16.98 -64.79
CA PRO A 304 53.15 -15.97 -64.61
C PRO A 304 54.17 -16.12 -65.75
N GLU A 305 54.32 -15.06 -66.54
CA GLU A 305 55.35 -14.96 -67.56
C GLU A 305 56.71 -15.41 -66.98
N PRO A 306 57.51 -16.21 -67.70
CA PRO A 306 58.81 -16.65 -67.23
C PRO A 306 59.73 -15.43 -67.10
N ALA A 307 59.80 -14.89 -65.88
CA ALA A 307 60.75 -13.86 -65.52
C ALA A 307 62.17 -14.38 -65.79
N MET A 308 62.83 -13.72 -66.72
CA MET A 308 64.20 -13.93 -67.14
C MET A 308 65.11 -14.30 -65.98
N THR A 309 65.68 -15.50 -66.03
CA THR A 309 66.83 -15.91 -65.21
C THR A 309 68.01 -14.97 -65.44
N LYS A 310 68.11 -13.91 -64.64
CA LYS A 310 69.37 -13.22 -64.40
C LYS A 310 70.26 -14.12 -63.55
N LYS A 311 71.05 -14.95 -64.24
CA LYS A 311 72.30 -15.48 -63.69
C LYS A 311 73.17 -14.29 -63.28
N ILE A 312 73.40 -14.18 -61.98
CA ILE A 312 74.65 -13.90 -61.24
C ILE A 312 74.18 -13.44 -59.85
N SER A 313 73.93 -14.39 -58.94
CA SER A 313 73.86 -14.06 -57.51
C SER A 313 75.24 -14.28 -56.92
N LEU A 314 75.99 -13.19 -56.80
CA LEU A 314 77.02 -13.07 -55.79
C LEU A 314 76.38 -13.43 -54.44
N LYS A 315 76.93 -14.45 -53.77
CA LYS A 315 76.51 -14.94 -52.44
C LYS A 315 76.18 -13.75 -51.53
N SER A 316 74.91 -13.39 -51.37
CA SER A 316 74.52 -12.27 -50.51
C SER A 316 74.47 -12.72 -49.05
N CYS A 317 74.56 -11.78 -48.10
CA CYS A 317 74.47 -12.09 -46.68
C CYS A 317 73.17 -12.85 -46.36
N VAL A 318 73.32 -14.07 -45.81
CA VAL A 318 72.19 -14.94 -45.40
C VAL A 318 71.44 -14.43 -44.16
N GLY A 319 71.98 -13.45 -43.43
CA GLY A 319 71.38 -12.94 -42.19
C GLY A 319 71.54 -13.86 -40.99
N TYR A 320 71.01 -13.45 -39.84
CA TYR A 320 70.99 -14.25 -38.61
C TYR A 320 69.72 -15.09 -38.57
N VAL A 321 69.87 -16.41 -38.55
CA VAL A 321 68.73 -17.32 -38.40
C VAL A 321 68.32 -17.33 -36.93
N LEU A 322 67.09 -16.91 -36.65
CA LEU A 322 66.55 -16.87 -35.29
C LEU A 322 66.12 -18.29 -34.89
N PRO A 323 66.65 -18.86 -33.79
CA PRO A 323 66.24 -20.18 -33.34
C PRO A 323 64.82 -20.13 -32.76
N ILE A 324 63.87 -20.75 -33.47
CA ILE A 324 62.50 -20.94 -32.99
C ILE A 324 62.42 -22.26 -32.23
N PRO A 325 61.84 -22.30 -31.01
CA PRO A 325 61.67 -23.55 -30.27
C PRO A 325 60.85 -24.61 -31.01
N ASP A 326 61.09 -25.88 -30.71
CA ASP A 326 60.36 -27.00 -31.32
C ASP A 326 58.86 -26.89 -31.07
N GLY A 327 58.06 -27.15 -32.10
CA GLY A 327 56.59 -27.07 -32.05
C GLY A 327 56.02 -25.64 -32.14
N GLN A 328 56.87 -24.61 -32.26
CA GLN A 328 56.45 -23.23 -32.45
C GLN A 328 56.70 -22.74 -33.88
N SER A 329 55.84 -21.83 -34.35
CA SER A 329 56.03 -21.12 -35.62
C SER A 329 56.64 -19.74 -35.37
N PRO A 330 57.50 -19.22 -36.27
CA PRO A 330 57.93 -17.83 -36.18
C PRO A 330 56.75 -16.84 -36.24
N HIS A 331 55.68 -17.18 -36.96
CA HIS A 331 54.48 -16.35 -37.06
C HIS A 331 53.69 -16.27 -35.75
N SER A 332 53.76 -17.32 -34.91
CA SER A 332 53.03 -17.38 -33.65
C SER A 332 53.81 -16.82 -32.47
N SER A 333 55.14 -16.88 -32.53
CA SER A 333 56.01 -16.76 -31.35
C SER A 333 56.90 -15.52 -31.40
N TYR A 334 57.15 -14.98 -32.60
CA TYR A 334 57.89 -13.73 -32.74
C TYR A 334 57.01 -12.51 -32.41
N PRO A 335 57.50 -11.56 -31.60
CA PRO A 335 56.75 -10.36 -31.25
C PRO A 335 56.86 -9.31 -32.38
N PHE A 336 56.09 -9.49 -33.45
CA PHE A 336 56.11 -8.58 -34.61
C PHE A 336 55.81 -7.12 -34.23
N ALA A 337 54.87 -6.92 -33.30
CA ALA A 337 54.50 -5.59 -32.79
C ALA A 337 55.68 -4.82 -32.17
N LEU A 338 56.77 -5.50 -31.78
CA LEU A 338 57.96 -4.83 -31.25
C LEU A 338 58.64 -3.92 -32.29
N HIS A 339 58.48 -4.21 -33.59
CA HIS A 339 59.02 -3.37 -34.68
C HIS A 339 58.32 -2.01 -34.78
N ASP A 340 57.04 -1.94 -34.40
CA ASP A 340 56.29 -0.67 -34.39
C ASP A 340 56.56 0.14 -33.11
N HIS A 341 56.89 -0.54 -32.02
CA HIS A 341 57.08 0.09 -30.71
C HIS A 341 58.53 0.45 -30.37
N ARG A 342 59.50 -0.14 -31.07
CA ARG A 342 60.93 0.11 -30.85
C ARG A 342 61.66 0.23 -32.17
N ASN A 343 62.63 1.14 -32.22
CA ASN A 343 63.54 1.24 -33.36
C ASN A 343 64.57 0.10 -33.31
N LEU A 344 64.19 -1.06 -33.82
CA LEU A 344 65.04 -2.26 -33.81
C LEU A 344 66.15 -2.12 -34.86
N PRO A 345 67.42 -2.46 -34.53
CA PRO A 345 68.55 -2.33 -35.46
C PRO A 345 68.60 -3.43 -36.54
N TRP A 346 67.50 -4.15 -36.76
CA TRP A 346 67.38 -5.20 -37.77
C TRP A 346 66.01 -5.18 -38.42
N ASP A 347 65.96 -5.67 -39.64
CA ASP A 347 64.74 -6.03 -40.35
C ASP A 347 64.56 -7.56 -40.29
N TYR A 348 63.38 -8.06 -40.65
CA TYR A 348 63.07 -9.48 -40.60
C TYR A 348 62.55 -10.00 -41.95
N SER A 349 62.76 -11.29 -42.18
CA SER A 349 62.13 -12.04 -43.27
C SER A 349 61.81 -13.46 -42.81
N VAL A 350 60.67 -13.99 -43.21
CA VAL A 350 60.29 -15.37 -42.92
C VAL A 350 60.06 -16.09 -44.25
N ALA A 351 60.78 -17.19 -44.46
CA ALA A 351 60.63 -18.05 -45.64
C ALA A 351 60.79 -19.51 -45.22
N ASN A 352 59.91 -20.39 -45.71
CA ASN A 352 59.90 -21.82 -45.35
C ASN A 352 59.89 -22.08 -43.83
N CYS A 353 59.16 -21.26 -43.07
CA CYS A 353 59.13 -21.28 -41.59
C CYS A 353 60.46 -20.98 -40.90
N ILE A 354 61.48 -20.51 -41.64
CA ILE A 354 62.74 -20.07 -41.09
C ILE A 354 62.71 -18.55 -40.99
N MET A 355 62.87 -18.04 -39.77
CA MET A 355 62.93 -16.61 -39.52
C MET A 355 64.38 -16.13 -39.55
N THR A 356 64.63 -15.14 -40.39
CA THR A 356 65.94 -14.54 -40.56
C THR A 356 65.87 -13.06 -40.18
N LEU A 357 66.76 -12.64 -39.29
CA LEU A 357 66.96 -11.24 -38.92
C LEU A 357 68.17 -10.68 -39.68
N ARG A 358 68.01 -9.52 -40.30
CA ARG A 358 69.08 -8.86 -41.04
C ARG A 358 69.34 -7.50 -40.41
N ALA A 359 70.55 -7.29 -39.89
CA ALA A 359 70.93 -6.00 -39.31
C ALA A 359 70.77 -4.89 -40.35
N ARG A 360 70.31 -3.70 -39.95
CA ARG A 360 70.18 -2.56 -40.89
C ARG A 360 71.53 -2.09 -41.41
N ALA A 361 72.60 -2.32 -40.64
CA ALA A 361 73.99 -2.13 -41.04
C ALA A 361 74.56 -3.32 -41.86
N CYS A 362 73.72 -4.19 -42.44
CA CYS A 362 74.18 -5.36 -43.19
C CYS A 362 74.98 -4.95 -44.44
N GLU A 363 76.17 -5.51 -44.58
CA GLU A 363 77.11 -5.24 -45.69
C GLU A 363 76.66 -5.86 -47.03
N LYS A 364 75.55 -6.63 -47.03
CA LYS A 364 74.96 -7.36 -48.17
C LYS A 364 75.88 -8.40 -48.82
N LYS A 365 77.15 -8.49 -48.41
CA LYS A 365 78.15 -9.48 -48.81
C LYS A 365 78.22 -10.63 -47.78
N PRO A 366 78.65 -11.83 -48.17
CA PRO A 366 78.75 -12.95 -47.26
C PRO A 366 79.99 -12.76 -46.37
N GLY A 367 79.94 -13.25 -45.13
CA GLY A 367 81.12 -13.27 -44.26
C GLY A 367 82.20 -14.21 -44.81
N GLU A 368 83.40 -14.18 -44.22
CA GLU A 368 84.60 -14.92 -44.67
C GLU A 368 84.39 -16.46 -44.80
N GLY A 369 83.31 -17.02 -44.22
CA GLY A 369 82.91 -18.42 -44.36
C GLY A 369 81.68 -18.69 -45.27
N GLY A 370 81.26 -17.73 -46.10
CA GLY A 370 80.03 -17.85 -46.91
C GLY A 370 78.72 -17.68 -46.12
N GLY A 371 78.82 -17.36 -44.83
CA GLY A 371 77.70 -17.12 -43.93
C GLY A 371 77.30 -15.65 -43.81
N SER A 372 76.65 -15.29 -42.70
CA SER A 372 76.23 -13.92 -42.42
C SER A 372 77.40 -12.96 -42.18
N CYS A 373 77.25 -11.70 -42.60
CA CYS A 373 78.24 -10.65 -42.32
C CYS A 373 78.32 -10.34 -40.81
N GLN A 374 79.41 -9.70 -40.38
CA GLN A 374 79.70 -9.40 -38.98
C GLN A 374 78.55 -8.65 -38.26
N PRO A 375 77.97 -7.58 -38.84
CA PRO A 375 76.81 -6.91 -38.24
C PRO A 375 75.60 -7.81 -38.01
N CYS A 376 75.31 -8.75 -38.93
CA CYS A 376 74.23 -9.71 -38.76
C CYS A 376 74.57 -10.77 -37.70
N GLN A 377 75.80 -11.28 -37.65
CA GLN A 377 76.22 -12.24 -36.61
C GLN A 377 76.10 -11.65 -35.20
N ASN A 378 76.41 -10.36 -35.04
CA ASN A 378 76.32 -9.66 -33.75
C ASN A 378 74.88 -9.52 -33.22
N LEU A 379 73.84 -9.76 -34.03
CA LEU A 379 72.46 -9.82 -33.54
C LEU A 379 72.25 -10.93 -32.50
N SER A 380 73.04 -12.01 -32.55
CA SER A 380 73.02 -13.07 -31.53
C SER A 380 73.39 -12.58 -30.13
N ARG A 381 74.16 -11.49 -30.02
CA ARG A 381 74.60 -10.86 -28.76
C ARG A 381 73.76 -9.64 -28.40
N ASN A 382 72.71 -9.34 -29.17
CA ASN A 382 71.83 -8.22 -28.88
C ASN A 382 70.87 -8.59 -27.74
N ALA A 383 70.88 -7.82 -26.65
CA ALA A 383 70.06 -8.07 -25.46
C ALA A 383 68.55 -8.16 -25.75
N ILE A 384 68.06 -7.45 -26.79
CA ILE A 384 66.64 -7.51 -27.17
C ILE A 384 66.34 -8.84 -27.88
N VAL A 385 67.21 -9.29 -28.79
CA VAL A 385 67.07 -10.59 -29.48
C VAL A 385 67.16 -11.74 -28.48
N GLU A 386 68.13 -11.68 -27.57
CA GLU A 386 68.26 -12.65 -26.47
C GLU A 386 67.00 -12.69 -25.60
N GLY A 387 66.45 -11.52 -25.23
CA GLY A 387 65.19 -11.43 -24.49
C GLY A 387 63.99 -11.98 -25.26
N ILE A 388 63.95 -11.86 -26.59
CA ILE A 388 62.92 -12.48 -27.44
C ILE A 388 63.06 -14.00 -27.40
N ILE A 389 64.27 -14.53 -27.62
CA ILE A 389 64.53 -15.99 -27.60
C ILE A 389 64.17 -16.56 -26.23
N LYS A 390 64.55 -15.89 -25.14
CA LYS A 390 64.20 -16.30 -23.78
C LYS A 390 62.69 -16.37 -23.58
N ARG A 391 61.93 -15.36 -24.03
CA ARG A 391 60.45 -15.36 -23.92
C ARG A 391 59.76 -16.39 -24.79
N MET A 392 60.33 -16.74 -25.95
CA MET A 392 59.80 -17.84 -26.77
C MET A 392 59.97 -19.20 -26.07
N ARG A 393 61.10 -19.38 -25.38
CA ARG A 393 61.42 -20.63 -24.68
C ARG A 393 60.70 -20.77 -23.35
N ASP A 394 60.80 -19.74 -22.51
CA ASP A 394 60.36 -19.78 -21.11
C ASP A 394 58.92 -19.28 -20.94
N GLY A 395 58.32 -18.75 -22.01
CA GLY A 395 57.03 -18.08 -21.99
C GLY A 395 57.14 -16.57 -21.74
N VAL A 396 56.08 -15.85 -22.09
CA VAL A 396 55.96 -14.42 -21.81
C VAL A 396 55.31 -14.25 -20.43
N PRO A 397 55.91 -13.49 -19.49
CA PRO A 397 55.30 -13.22 -18.18
C PRO A 397 53.92 -12.56 -18.32
N GLU A 398 53.00 -12.86 -17.39
CA GLU A 398 51.61 -12.34 -17.44
C GLU A 398 51.53 -10.81 -17.44
N ASN A 399 52.49 -10.14 -16.78
CA ASN A 399 52.57 -8.67 -16.69
C ASN A 399 53.38 -8.02 -17.82
N ALA A 400 53.84 -8.78 -18.82
CA ALA A 400 54.63 -8.21 -19.91
C ALA A 400 53.74 -7.38 -20.85
N ASN A 401 54.26 -6.23 -21.31
CA ASN A 401 53.53 -5.35 -22.22
C ASN A 401 53.22 -6.05 -23.56
N TYR A 402 52.05 -5.78 -24.14
CA TYR A 402 51.52 -6.39 -25.38
C TYR A 402 52.53 -6.49 -26.55
N PRO A 403 53.41 -5.50 -26.79
CA PRO A 403 54.38 -5.58 -27.89
C PRO A 403 55.40 -6.72 -27.78
N PHE A 404 55.55 -7.34 -26.60
CA PHE A 404 56.44 -8.48 -26.38
C PHE A 404 55.77 -9.84 -26.54
N HIS A 405 54.46 -9.87 -26.77
CA HIS A 405 53.72 -11.12 -26.99
C HIS A 405 53.75 -11.51 -28.46
N GLY A 406 54.04 -12.78 -28.74
CA GLY A 406 53.75 -13.37 -30.04
C GLY A 406 52.24 -13.54 -30.24
N PHE A 407 51.81 -13.72 -31.49
CA PHE A 407 50.39 -13.85 -31.84
C PHE A 407 49.66 -14.94 -31.04
N SER A 408 50.29 -16.10 -30.80
CA SER A 408 49.67 -17.17 -30.00
C SER A 408 49.40 -16.75 -28.55
N ASN A 409 50.30 -15.99 -27.94
CA ASN A 409 50.13 -15.52 -26.56
C ASN A 409 49.04 -14.46 -26.48
N ILE A 410 48.95 -13.57 -27.49
CA ILE A 410 47.86 -12.58 -27.58
C ILE A 410 46.50 -13.30 -27.69
N VAL A 411 46.38 -14.32 -28.55
CA VAL A 411 45.14 -15.10 -28.69
C VAL A 411 44.77 -15.77 -27.36
N GLN A 412 45.73 -16.36 -26.63
CA GLN A 412 45.48 -16.96 -25.32
C GLN A 412 45.03 -15.93 -24.27
N VAL A 413 45.66 -14.75 -24.24
CA VAL A 413 45.27 -13.66 -23.33
C VAL A 413 43.84 -13.21 -23.63
N LEU A 414 43.48 -13.02 -24.90
CA LEU A 414 42.12 -12.65 -25.29
C LEU A 414 41.10 -13.71 -24.89
N GLN A 415 41.38 -15.00 -25.12
CA GLN A 415 40.51 -16.11 -24.71
C GLN A 415 40.28 -16.13 -23.19
N LYS A 416 41.35 -15.95 -22.39
CA LYS A 416 41.24 -15.86 -20.93
C LYS A 416 40.41 -14.65 -20.50
N THR A 417 40.58 -13.49 -21.15
CA THR A 417 39.77 -12.29 -20.86
C THR A 417 38.30 -12.54 -21.14
N SER A 418 37.95 -13.12 -22.29
CA SER A 418 36.56 -13.45 -22.62
C SER A 418 35.94 -14.47 -21.64
N GLN A 419 36.71 -15.47 -21.20
CA GLN A 419 36.26 -16.42 -20.18
C GLN A 419 36.03 -15.72 -18.83
N ASN A 420 36.94 -14.84 -18.42
CA ASN A 420 36.81 -14.06 -17.19
C ASN A 420 35.57 -13.15 -17.23
N GLU A 421 35.32 -12.47 -18.34
CA GLU A 421 34.12 -11.66 -18.53
C GLU A 421 32.85 -12.51 -18.46
N TYR A 422 32.82 -13.66 -19.13
CA TYR A 422 31.70 -14.59 -19.05
C TYR A 422 31.42 -15.04 -17.61
N LEU A 423 32.45 -15.43 -16.86
CA LEU A 423 32.30 -15.84 -15.46
C LEU A 423 31.84 -14.68 -14.58
N ARG A 424 32.37 -13.47 -14.78
CA ARG A 424 31.94 -12.24 -14.07
C ARG A 424 30.46 -11.95 -14.33
N PHE A 425 30.03 -11.94 -15.58
CA PHE A 425 28.62 -11.70 -15.93
C PHE A 425 27.70 -12.79 -15.38
N ARG A 426 28.14 -14.06 -15.41
CA ARG A 426 27.39 -15.16 -14.81
C ARG A 426 27.23 -14.99 -13.30
N ALA A 427 28.31 -14.65 -12.59
CA ALA A 427 28.29 -14.42 -11.15
C ALA A 427 27.37 -13.23 -10.78
N LEU A 428 27.46 -12.11 -11.50
CA LEU A 428 26.58 -10.96 -11.29
C LEU A 428 25.11 -11.29 -11.52
N ASN A 429 24.79 -12.05 -12.57
CA ASN A 429 23.42 -12.49 -12.85
C ASN A 429 22.89 -13.43 -11.77
N GLN A 430 23.73 -14.33 -11.24
CA GLN A 430 23.35 -15.19 -10.12
C GLN A 430 23.12 -14.38 -8.84
N ALA A 431 24.00 -13.42 -8.52
CA ALA A 431 23.83 -12.53 -7.37
C ALA A 431 22.52 -11.74 -7.46
N ARG A 432 22.19 -11.17 -8.63
CA ARG A 432 20.91 -10.48 -8.87
C ARG A 432 19.72 -11.41 -8.62
N LYS A 433 19.76 -12.64 -9.12
CA LYS A 433 18.69 -13.64 -8.89
C LYS A 433 18.53 -13.95 -7.40
N ILE A 434 19.63 -14.15 -6.67
CA ILE A 434 19.61 -14.42 -5.22
C ILE A 434 19.00 -13.24 -4.46
N ILE A 435 19.38 -12.00 -4.78
CA ILE A 435 18.84 -10.79 -4.13
C ILE A 435 17.33 -10.69 -4.35
N VAL A 436 16.85 -10.93 -5.58
CA VAL A 436 15.41 -10.92 -5.89
C VAL A 436 14.66 -12.00 -5.10
N GLN A 437 15.21 -13.22 -5.04
CA GLN A 437 14.61 -14.32 -4.29
C GLN A 437 14.63 -14.07 -2.78
N ALA A 438 15.70 -13.49 -2.23
CA ALA A 438 15.80 -13.10 -0.83
C ALA A 438 14.76 -12.03 -0.47
N GLY A 439 14.55 -11.05 -1.35
CA GLY A 439 13.49 -10.05 -1.20
C GLY A 439 12.10 -10.69 -1.18
N ALA A 440 11.82 -11.59 -2.12
CA ALA A 440 10.56 -12.33 -2.13
C ALA A 440 10.37 -13.17 -0.85
N LEU A 441 11.41 -13.86 -0.38
CA LEU A 441 11.37 -14.64 0.85
C LEU A 441 11.09 -13.76 2.08
N SER A 442 11.70 -12.57 2.15
CA SER A 442 11.45 -11.58 3.20
C SER A 442 9.99 -11.13 3.21
N ASP A 443 9.40 -10.86 2.04
CA ASP A 443 7.99 -10.50 1.93
C ASP A 443 7.07 -11.64 2.41
N HIS A 444 7.39 -12.89 2.09
CA HIS A 444 6.62 -14.05 2.60
C HIS A 444 6.76 -14.21 4.12
N LYS A 445 7.95 -13.98 4.69
CA LYS A 445 8.15 -13.99 6.15
C LYS A 445 7.35 -12.88 6.82
N ARG A 446 7.40 -11.65 6.30
CA ARG A 446 6.60 -10.53 6.78
C ARG A 446 5.11 -10.85 6.74
N PHE A 447 4.66 -11.49 5.67
CA PHE A 447 3.27 -11.93 5.55
C PHE A 447 2.89 -12.98 6.59
N ALA A 448 3.73 -14.00 6.80
CA ALA A 448 3.51 -15.01 7.83
C ALA A 448 3.45 -14.40 9.24
N VAL A 449 4.35 -13.47 9.56
CA VAL A 449 4.36 -12.73 10.84
C VAL A 449 3.10 -11.86 10.98
N ALA A 450 2.67 -11.20 9.90
CA ALA A 450 1.46 -10.40 9.91
C ALA A 450 0.22 -11.24 10.23
N ILE A 451 0.08 -12.43 9.62
CA ILE A 451 -1.00 -13.38 9.95
C ILE A 451 -0.89 -13.84 11.41
N ALA A 452 0.30 -14.25 11.84
CA ALA A 452 0.53 -14.73 13.19
C ALA A 452 0.21 -13.68 14.27
N SER A 453 0.34 -12.39 13.93
CA SER A 453 0.01 -11.30 14.86
C SER A 453 -1.48 -11.20 15.22
N GLY A 454 -2.37 -11.84 14.45
CA GLY A 454 -3.82 -11.84 14.73
C GLY A 454 -4.49 -10.47 14.67
N LYS A 455 -3.80 -9.43 14.19
CA LYS A 455 -4.32 -8.04 14.12
C LYS A 455 -5.57 -7.89 13.25
N PHE A 456 -5.83 -8.83 12.35
CA PHE A 456 -7.01 -8.86 11.53
C PHE A 456 -7.66 -10.25 11.56
N GLU A 457 -8.90 -10.34 12.04
CA GLU A 457 -9.57 -11.63 12.30
C GLU A 457 -9.94 -12.40 11.02
N ARG A 458 -10.13 -11.73 9.88
CA ARG A 458 -10.70 -12.34 8.65
C ARG A 458 -9.68 -12.50 7.53
N VAL A 459 -8.50 -12.98 7.87
CA VAL A 459 -7.36 -13.13 6.94
C VAL A 459 -7.74 -13.94 5.70
N ASP A 460 -8.46 -15.05 5.90
CA ASP A 460 -8.96 -15.95 4.86
C ASP A 460 -9.70 -15.21 3.72
N ARG A 461 -10.59 -14.29 4.09
CA ARG A 461 -11.42 -13.50 3.17
C ARG A 461 -10.60 -12.45 2.44
N LEU A 462 -9.71 -11.79 3.16
CA LEU A 462 -8.79 -10.81 2.56
C LEU A 462 -7.87 -11.48 1.55
N MET A 463 -7.34 -12.66 1.88
CA MET A 463 -6.54 -13.47 0.96
C MET A 463 -7.36 -13.88 -0.27
N SER A 464 -8.57 -14.40 -0.07
CA SER A 464 -9.45 -14.80 -1.18
C SER A 464 -9.74 -13.64 -2.14
N ILE A 465 -9.99 -12.43 -1.61
CA ILE A 465 -10.19 -11.22 -2.42
C ILE A 465 -8.91 -10.83 -3.16
N ALA A 466 -7.77 -10.81 -2.46
CA ALA A 466 -6.49 -10.41 -3.05
C ALA A 466 -6.04 -11.37 -4.15
N LEU A 467 -6.22 -12.68 -3.96
CA LEU A 467 -5.94 -13.72 -4.95
C LEU A 467 -6.88 -13.63 -6.16
N ARG A 468 -8.18 -13.37 -5.94
CA ARG A 468 -9.14 -13.13 -7.04
C ARG A 468 -8.76 -11.89 -7.86
N GLN A 469 -8.19 -10.88 -7.22
CA GLN A 469 -7.61 -9.69 -7.86
C GLN A 469 -6.20 -9.92 -8.44
N ARG A 470 -5.68 -11.15 -8.39
CA ARG A 470 -4.33 -11.53 -8.86
C ARG A 470 -3.21 -10.68 -8.23
N ARG A 471 -3.37 -10.26 -6.98
CA ARG A 471 -2.33 -9.50 -6.26
C ARG A 471 -1.18 -10.41 -5.84
N GLY A 472 0.05 -9.96 -6.09
CA GLY A 472 1.25 -10.60 -5.53
C GLY A 472 1.39 -10.35 -4.02
N ILE A 473 2.33 -11.04 -3.38
CA ILE A 473 2.51 -11.04 -1.91
C ILE A 473 2.60 -9.64 -1.29
N ARG A 474 3.32 -8.71 -1.92
CA ARG A 474 3.40 -7.31 -1.49
C ARG A 474 2.04 -6.62 -1.49
N GLY A 475 1.26 -6.83 -2.55
CA GLY A 475 -0.08 -6.29 -2.65
C GLY A 475 -1.04 -6.89 -1.63
N ILE A 476 -0.85 -8.17 -1.25
CA ILE A 476 -1.59 -8.82 -0.18
C ILE A 476 -1.21 -8.19 1.18
N LEU A 477 0.08 -7.99 1.44
CA LEU A 477 0.57 -7.30 2.64
C LEU A 477 0.01 -5.89 2.78
N THR A 478 0.05 -5.08 1.73
CA THR A 478 -0.53 -3.73 1.75
C THR A 478 -2.03 -3.75 2.04
N LEU A 479 -2.77 -4.71 1.47
CA LEU A 479 -4.19 -4.86 1.73
C LEU A 479 -4.46 -5.30 3.17
N TYR A 480 -3.62 -6.20 3.71
CA TYR A 480 -3.68 -6.64 5.09
C TYR A 480 -3.44 -5.48 6.06
N ASP A 481 -2.39 -4.68 5.85
CA ASP A 481 -2.11 -3.51 6.69
C ASP A 481 -3.23 -2.48 6.65
N ALA A 482 -3.80 -2.24 5.46
CA ALA A 482 -4.97 -1.37 5.32
C ALA A 482 -6.18 -1.91 6.08
N ALA A 483 -6.37 -3.24 6.11
CA ALA A 483 -7.46 -3.87 6.85
C ALA A 483 -7.24 -3.85 8.36
N ALA A 484 -6.01 -4.12 8.82
CA ALA A 484 -5.62 -4.04 10.22
C ALA A 484 -5.77 -2.61 10.78
N LYS A 485 -5.47 -1.59 9.97
CA LYS A 485 -5.72 -0.17 10.29
C LYS A 485 -7.21 0.23 10.19
N GLY A 486 -8.09 -0.68 9.79
CA GLY A 486 -9.52 -0.42 9.61
C GLY A 486 -9.89 0.43 8.39
N ILE A 487 -8.91 0.81 7.56
CA ILE A 487 -9.09 1.59 6.32
C ILE A 487 -9.83 0.75 5.28
N TYR A 488 -9.53 -0.55 5.23
CA TYR A 488 -10.17 -1.50 4.33
C TYR A 488 -11.03 -2.51 5.09
N LYS A 489 -12.32 -2.61 4.72
CA LYS A 489 -13.23 -3.64 5.25
C LYS A 489 -13.72 -4.51 4.10
N PRO A 490 -13.27 -5.78 3.99
CA PRO A 490 -13.69 -6.64 2.88
C PRO A 490 -15.19 -6.91 2.92
N LYS A 491 -15.93 -6.56 1.85
CA LYS A 491 -17.42 -6.58 1.82
C LYS A 491 -18.07 -7.89 1.33
N ASN A 492 -17.30 -8.87 0.86
CA ASN A 492 -17.87 -10.08 0.23
C ASN A 492 -18.14 -11.23 1.21
N TYR A 493 -19.39 -11.42 1.65
CA TYR A 493 -19.80 -12.57 2.48
C TYR A 493 -20.09 -13.79 1.62
N THR A 494 -19.77 -14.97 2.16
CA THR A 494 -20.12 -16.26 1.55
C THR A 494 -21.60 -16.57 1.82
N GLU A 495 -22.16 -17.51 1.06
CA GLU A 495 -23.53 -17.98 1.31
C GLU A 495 -23.65 -18.64 2.70
N GLU A 496 -22.62 -19.38 3.14
CA GLU A 496 -22.57 -19.93 4.49
C GLU A 496 -22.61 -18.84 5.57
N ASP A 497 -21.86 -17.74 5.39
CA ASP A 497 -21.90 -16.58 6.30
C ASP A 497 -23.31 -15.97 6.35
N ASP A 498 -23.96 -15.84 5.20
CA ASP A 498 -25.32 -15.31 5.09
C ASP A 498 -26.33 -16.22 5.80
N MET A 499 -26.28 -17.52 5.55
CA MET A 499 -27.17 -18.50 6.19
C MET A 499 -26.95 -18.58 7.70
N ARG A 500 -25.70 -18.59 8.16
CA ARG A 500 -25.37 -18.59 9.60
C ARG A 500 -25.83 -17.30 10.27
N GLY A 501 -25.65 -16.16 9.59
CA GLY A 501 -26.14 -14.86 10.06
C GLY A 501 -27.67 -14.81 10.12
N LEU A 502 -28.35 -15.32 9.10
CA LEU A 502 -29.81 -15.42 9.05
C LEU A 502 -30.34 -16.30 10.18
N LEU A 503 -29.76 -17.49 10.40
CA LEU A 503 -30.14 -18.39 11.48
C LEU A 503 -30.01 -17.72 12.86
N LEU A 504 -28.85 -17.11 13.13
CA LEU A 504 -28.60 -16.40 14.39
C LEU A 504 -29.56 -15.22 14.59
N TRP A 505 -29.88 -14.51 13.52
CA TRP A 505 -30.89 -13.44 13.55
C TRP A 505 -32.29 -13.98 13.84
N ARG A 506 -32.69 -15.10 13.23
CA ARG A 506 -34.03 -15.69 13.42
C ARG A 506 -34.22 -16.27 14.81
N LEU A 507 -33.19 -16.91 15.38
CA LEU A 507 -33.25 -17.49 16.73
C LEU A 507 -33.12 -16.42 17.83
N GLY A 508 -32.31 -15.39 17.61
CA GLY A 508 -31.92 -14.44 18.65
C GLY A 508 -32.38 -13.00 18.46
N GLY A 509 -33.10 -12.73 17.38
CA GLY A 509 -33.49 -11.39 16.98
C GLY A 509 -32.30 -10.47 16.67
N ASN A 510 -32.58 -9.17 16.65
CA ASN A 510 -31.59 -8.16 16.24
C ASN A 510 -30.35 -8.13 17.15
N ARG A 511 -30.50 -8.45 18.45
CA ARG A 511 -29.38 -8.41 19.41
C ARG A 511 -28.32 -9.46 19.08
N ILE A 512 -28.72 -10.71 18.86
CA ILE A 512 -27.79 -11.77 18.50
C ILE A 512 -27.19 -11.50 17.12
N ALA A 513 -27.96 -10.99 16.15
CA ALA A 513 -27.41 -10.59 14.86
C ALA A 513 -26.31 -9.53 14.98
N HIS A 514 -26.48 -8.52 15.85
CA HIS A 514 -25.43 -7.52 16.12
C HIS A 514 -24.21 -8.10 16.80
N ILE A 515 -24.39 -9.00 17.77
CA ILE A 515 -23.28 -9.71 18.42
C ILE A 515 -22.53 -10.55 17.39
N ALA A 516 -23.24 -11.32 16.57
CA ALA A 516 -22.65 -12.16 15.54
C ALA A 516 -21.90 -11.35 14.46
N HIS A 517 -22.44 -10.20 14.06
CA HIS A 517 -21.73 -9.28 13.17
C HIS A 517 -20.40 -8.79 13.77
N ARG A 518 -20.39 -8.46 15.06
CA ARG A 518 -19.19 -7.93 15.74
C ARG A 518 -18.18 -9.01 16.13
N ALA A 519 -18.64 -10.14 16.63
CA ALA A 519 -17.80 -11.19 17.20
C ALA A 519 -17.38 -12.25 16.18
N LEU A 520 -18.22 -12.50 15.16
CA LEU A 520 -17.97 -13.54 14.14
C LEU A 520 -17.75 -12.93 12.75
N GLY A 521 -17.81 -11.60 12.63
CA GLY A 521 -17.69 -10.92 11.34
C GLY A 521 -18.82 -11.24 10.35
N LEU A 522 -19.95 -11.78 10.78
CA LEU A 522 -21.08 -12.13 9.90
C LEU A 522 -21.72 -10.89 9.26
N PRO A 523 -22.59 -11.03 8.24
CA PRO A 523 -23.21 -9.88 7.59
C PRO A 523 -24.00 -9.00 8.57
N SER A 524 -24.04 -7.70 8.28
CA SER A 524 -24.81 -6.76 9.10
C SER A 524 -26.31 -7.08 9.04
N LEU A 525 -27.08 -6.64 10.03
CA LEU A 525 -28.52 -6.83 10.05
C LEU A 525 -29.22 -6.31 8.79
N THR A 526 -28.78 -5.16 8.25
CA THR A 526 -29.31 -4.61 7.00
C THR A 526 -28.99 -5.52 5.82
N THR A 527 -27.76 -6.05 5.76
CA THR A 527 -27.35 -7.02 4.74
C THR A 527 -28.19 -8.30 4.84
N LEU A 528 -28.38 -8.84 6.05
CA LEU A 528 -29.20 -10.03 6.29
C LEU A 528 -30.66 -9.80 5.93
N ARG A 529 -31.23 -8.63 6.20
CA ARG A 529 -32.60 -8.29 5.78
C ARG A 529 -32.74 -8.29 4.26
N ASN A 530 -31.78 -7.71 3.56
CA ASN A 530 -31.76 -7.66 2.10
C ASN A 530 -31.53 -9.03 1.46
N ARG A 531 -30.86 -9.94 2.17
CA ARG A 531 -30.56 -11.32 1.72
C ARG A 531 -31.52 -12.36 2.28
N SER A 532 -32.42 -11.97 3.17
CA SER A 532 -33.39 -12.87 3.77
C SER A 532 -34.34 -13.34 2.68
N ILE A 533 -34.36 -14.65 2.45
CA ILE A 533 -35.28 -15.34 1.54
C ILE A 533 -36.71 -15.39 2.14
N MET A 534 -37.07 -14.45 3.02
CA MET A 534 -38.45 -14.45 3.52
C MET A 534 -39.33 -13.81 2.45
N PRO A 535 -40.25 -14.57 1.85
CA PRO A 535 -41.16 -14.02 0.88
C PRO A 535 -41.94 -12.87 1.50
N HIS A 536 -42.11 -11.81 0.73
CA HIS A 536 -42.91 -10.68 1.16
C HIS A 536 -44.39 -11.04 1.03
N ILE A 537 -45.02 -11.31 2.17
CA ILE A 537 -46.48 -11.45 2.26
C ILE A 537 -47.11 -10.07 2.12
N ILE A 538 -48.10 -9.96 1.24
CA ILE A 538 -48.91 -8.76 1.02
C ILE A 538 -50.09 -8.79 1.99
N PRO A 539 -50.19 -7.81 2.91
CA PRO A 539 -51.33 -7.72 3.80
C PRO A 539 -52.56 -7.23 3.04
N SER A 540 -53.71 -7.83 3.32
CA SER A 540 -55.00 -7.31 2.86
C SER A 540 -55.42 -6.13 3.75
N PRO A 541 -55.60 -4.90 3.23
CA PRO A 541 -56.01 -3.75 4.02
C PRO A 541 -57.45 -3.84 4.52
N SER A 542 -58.30 -4.62 3.82
CA SER A 542 -59.69 -4.86 4.19
C SER A 542 -60.08 -6.33 3.98
N ARG A 543 -61.12 -6.61 3.18
CA ARG A 543 -61.53 -7.98 2.85
C ARG A 543 -60.47 -8.62 1.94
N PRO A 544 -59.90 -9.78 2.31
CA PRO A 544 -58.90 -10.45 1.49
C PRO A 544 -59.39 -10.71 0.06
N VAL A 545 -58.57 -10.38 -0.92
CA VAL A 545 -58.86 -10.61 -2.35
C VAL A 545 -58.13 -11.87 -2.81
N ILE A 546 -58.75 -12.62 -3.74
CA ILE A 546 -58.19 -13.86 -4.29
C ILE A 546 -56.75 -13.66 -4.81
N ASN A 547 -56.47 -12.52 -5.47
CA ASN A 547 -55.15 -12.21 -5.99
C ASN A 547 -54.08 -12.05 -4.89
N GLU A 548 -54.45 -11.43 -3.77
CA GLU A 548 -53.55 -11.26 -2.62
C GLU A 548 -53.25 -12.62 -1.98
N ILE A 549 -54.29 -13.42 -1.77
CA ILE A 549 -54.17 -14.79 -1.23
C ILE A 549 -53.30 -15.63 -2.15
N GLN A 550 -53.58 -15.65 -3.46
CA GLN A 550 -52.82 -16.41 -4.43
C GLN A 550 -51.34 -16.02 -4.41
N ARG A 551 -51.03 -14.72 -4.44
CA ARG A 551 -49.66 -14.23 -4.41
C ARG A 551 -48.93 -14.59 -3.12
N ASN A 552 -49.62 -14.54 -1.97
CA ASN A 552 -49.04 -14.92 -0.69
C ASN A 552 -48.78 -16.43 -0.59
N VAL A 553 -49.69 -17.25 -1.13
CA VAL A 553 -49.52 -18.70 -1.25
C VAL A 553 -48.32 -18.99 -2.16
N GLU A 554 -48.29 -18.43 -3.37
CA GLU A 554 -47.17 -18.61 -4.30
C GLU A 554 -45.84 -18.19 -3.68
N ALA A 555 -45.78 -17.04 -3.02
CA ALA A 555 -44.55 -16.56 -2.38
C ALA A 555 -44.10 -17.48 -1.23
N THR A 556 -45.03 -18.03 -0.44
CA THR A 556 -44.70 -18.94 0.67
C THR A 556 -44.19 -20.29 0.16
N PHE A 557 -44.75 -20.80 -0.93
CA PHE A 557 -44.40 -22.11 -1.49
C PHE A 557 -43.34 -22.06 -2.60
N GLU A 558 -42.91 -20.88 -3.05
CA GLU A 558 -41.93 -20.72 -4.13
C GLU A 558 -40.66 -21.56 -3.90
N SER A 559 -40.13 -21.51 -2.67
CA SER A 559 -38.92 -22.24 -2.29
C SER A 559 -39.06 -23.77 -2.24
N VAL A 560 -40.29 -24.27 -2.13
CA VAL A 560 -40.59 -25.71 -2.06
C VAL A 560 -41.25 -26.24 -3.33
N LYS A 561 -41.60 -25.37 -4.28
CA LYS A 561 -42.31 -25.71 -5.51
C LYS A 561 -41.56 -26.75 -6.34
N GLU A 562 -40.24 -26.63 -6.46
CA GLU A 562 -39.41 -27.60 -7.19
C GLU A 562 -39.46 -29.02 -6.60
N PHE A 563 -39.71 -29.15 -5.29
CA PHE A 563 -39.85 -30.47 -4.63
C PHE A 563 -41.26 -31.04 -4.75
N LEU A 564 -42.24 -30.18 -5.04
CA LEU A 564 -43.62 -30.57 -5.27
C LEU A 564 -43.85 -30.95 -6.75
N ASP A 565 -43.06 -30.39 -7.66
CA ASP A 565 -43.09 -30.72 -9.09
C ASP A 565 -42.66 -32.20 -9.28
N GLY A 566 -43.62 -33.03 -9.69
CA GLY A 566 -43.44 -34.49 -9.88
C GLY A 566 -44.27 -35.36 -8.94
N GLN A 567 -44.94 -34.78 -7.93
CA GLN A 567 -45.94 -35.48 -7.12
C GLN A 567 -47.31 -35.45 -7.82
N GLU A 568 -47.93 -36.62 -8.02
CA GLU A 568 -49.24 -36.73 -8.66
C GLU A 568 -50.38 -36.26 -7.74
N VAL A 569 -50.17 -36.32 -6.41
CA VAL A 569 -51.13 -35.87 -5.40
C VAL A 569 -50.39 -35.12 -4.29
N VAL A 570 -50.70 -33.83 -4.11
CA VAL A 570 -50.21 -33.02 -2.99
C VAL A 570 -51.36 -32.83 -2.00
N HIS A 571 -51.30 -33.51 -0.86
CA HIS A 571 -52.27 -33.31 0.23
C HIS A 571 -51.94 -32.03 1.00
N GLN A 572 -52.88 -31.10 1.09
CA GLN A 572 -52.71 -29.82 1.79
C GLN A 572 -53.86 -29.61 2.78
N VAL A 573 -53.53 -29.19 4.00
CA VAL A 573 -54.51 -28.83 5.04
C VAL A 573 -54.39 -27.32 5.28
N LEU A 574 -55.46 -26.58 5.02
CA LEU A 574 -55.55 -25.16 5.34
C LEU A 574 -56.12 -25.00 6.75
N MET A 575 -55.33 -24.42 7.65
CA MET A 575 -55.78 -24.05 8.99
C MET A 575 -55.90 -22.53 9.07
N LEU A 576 -57.01 -22.05 9.59
CA LEU A 576 -57.33 -20.62 9.68
C LEU A 576 -57.57 -20.28 11.14
N ASP A 577 -56.90 -19.24 11.62
CA ASP A 577 -57.13 -18.72 12.97
C ASP A 577 -56.92 -17.19 13.01
N GLU A 578 -57.32 -16.57 14.11
CA GLU A 578 -57.18 -15.15 14.36
C GLU A 578 -56.08 -14.90 15.40
N ILE A 579 -55.20 -13.96 15.09
CA ILE A 579 -54.15 -13.51 16.00
C ILE A 579 -54.53 -12.14 16.54
N ALA A 580 -54.63 -12.00 17.86
CA ALA A 580 -54.82 -10.71 18.49
C ALA A 580 -53.64 -9.77 18.19
N THR A 581 -53.93 -8.55 17.77
CA THR A 581 -52.96 -7.52 17.38
C THR A 581 -53.15 -6.23 18.16
N GLU A 582 -52.12 -5.40 18.18
CA GLU A 582 -52.22 -4.04 18.73
C GLU A 582 -53.15 -3.19 17.85
N LYS A 583 -54.20 -2.62 18.44
CA LYS A 583 -55.14 -1.69 17.79
C LYS A 583 -54.44 -0.42 17.32
N ARG A 584 -53.83 -0.46 16.14
CA ARG A 584 -53.03 0.64 15.58
C ARG A 584 -53.09 0.65 14.06
N VAL A 585 -53.42 1.81 13.50
CA VAL A 585 -53.30 2.07 12.06
C VAL A 585 -51.84 2.21 11.66
N ARG A 586 -51.46 1.59 10.54
CA ARG A 586 -50.12 1.68 9.94
C ARG A 586 -50.25 1.98 8.46
N TRP A 587 -49.28 2.65 7.88
CA TRP A 587 -49.19 2.82 6.44
C TRP A 587 -48.19 1.82 5.86
N ASP A 588 -48.60 1.09 4.82
CA ASP A 588 -47.71 0.25 4.04
C ASP A 588 -47.27 0.96 2.77
N HIS A 589 -46.01 1.38 2.73
CA HIS A 589 -45.38 2.00 1.57
C HIS A 589 -45.40 1.15 0.29
N LYS A 590 -45.52 -0.18 0.36
CA LYS A 590 -45.48 -1.04 -0.84
C LYS A 590 -46.80 -1.04 -1.59
N THR A 591 -47.91 -1.16 -0.86
CA THR A 591 -49.27 -1.13 -1.41
C THR A 591 -49.86 0.27 -1.44
N ASN A 592 -49.23 1.22 -0.74
CA ASN A 592 -49.75 2.56 -0.48
C ASN A 592 -51.11 2.56 0.25
N MET A 593 -51.35 1.55 1.08
CA MET A 593 -52.60 1.37 1.82
C MET A 593 -52.42 1.60 3.32
N PHE A 594 -53.47 2.04 3.98
CA PHE A 594 -53.64 2.01 5.42
C PHE A 594 -54.04 0.59 5.87
N LEU A 595 -53.31 0.09 6.86
CA LEU A 595 -53.50 -1.21 7.51
C LEU A 595 -53.95 -1.03 8.95
N GLY A 596 -54.52 -2.08 9.54
CA GLY A 596 -54.94 -2.06 10.95
C GLY A 596 -56.33 -1.47 11.17
N VAL A 597 -57.15 -1.43 10.11
CA VAL A 597 -58.57 -1.09 10.15
C VAL A 597 -59.39 -2.38 10.15
N CYS A 598 -60.47 -2.44 10.94
CA CYS A 598 -61.31 -3.62 11.01
C CYS A 598 -61.97 -3.92 9.66
N ARG A 599 -62.04 -5.20 9.30
CA ARG A 599 -62.56 -5.67 8.02
C ARG A 599 -64.01 -5.24 7.77
N GLU A 600 -64.83 -5.24 8.80
CA GLU A 600 -66.27 -4.95 8.70
C GLU A 600 -66.54 -3.49 8.31
N HIS A 601 -65.74 -2.55 8.80
CA HIS A 601 -66.00 -1.12 8.63
C HIS A 601 -64.99 -0.42 7.70
N GLY A 602 -63.96 -1.12 7.23
CA GLY A 602 -62.92 -0.53 6.36
C GLY A 602 -63.43 0.01 5.02
N HIS A 603 -64.66 -0.31 4.62
CA HIS A 603 -65.29 0.22 3.40
C HIS A 603 -65.95 1.61 3.60
N ASN A 604 -66.07 2.09 4.84
CA ASN A 604 -66.66 3.39 5.15
C ASN A 604 -65.71 4.57 4.90
N THR A 605 -64.44 4.31 4.63
CA THR A 605 -63.42 5.34 4.39
C THR A 605 -62.42 4.86 3.34
N SER A 606 -61.67 5.79 2.75
CA SER A 606 -60.58 5.43 1.83
C SER A 606 -59.43 4.82 2.60
N LEU A 607 -59.01 3.62 2.20
CA LEU A 607 -57.80 2.97 2.75
C LEU A 607 -56.56 3.23 1.89
N GLU A 608 -56.70 3.86 0.72
CA GLU A 608 -55.56 4.23 -0.12
C GLU A 608 -55.05 5.62 0.28
N PHE A 609 -53.74 5.76 0.47
CA PHE A 609 -53.13 7.03 0.83
C PHE A 609 -52.78 7.84 -0.42
N THR A 610 -53.72 8.65 -0.92
CA THR A 610 -53.47 9.53 -2.07
C THR A 610 -53.08 10.93 -1.61
N THR A 611 -53.77 11.45 -0.60
CA THR A 611 -53.55 12.80 -0.08
C THR A 611 -53.58 12.85 1.45
N LYS A 612 -53.22 14.01 2.01
CA LYS A 612 -53.27 14.24 3.45
C LYS A 612 -54.70 14.17 3.99
N GLU A 613 -55.67 14.56 3.17
CA GLU A 613 -57.08 14.55 3.48
C GLU A 613 -57.60 13.12 3.69
N ASP A 614 -57.11 12.13 2.95
CA ASP A 614 -57.48 10.70 3.16
C ASP A 614 -57.08 10.22 4.56
N MET A 615 -55.90 10.64 5.03
CA MET A 615 -55.42 10.33 6.37
C MET A 615 -56.28 11.02 7.43
N GLU A 616 -56.56 12.31 7.26
CA GLU A 616 -57.41 13.07 8.19
C GLU A 616 -58.82 12.48 8.27
N GLU A 617 -59.38 12.07 7.13
CA GLU A 617 -60.68 11.43 7.05
C GLU A 617 -60.71 10.07 7.75
N LEU A 618 -59.68 9.23 7.54
CA LEU A 618 -59.56 7.96 8.26
C LEU A 618 -59.54 8.17 9.79
N PHE A 619 -58.78 9.16 10.27
CA PHE A 619 -58.73 9.46 11.71
C PHE A 619 -60.05 10.06 12.23
N ARG A 620 -60.73 10.90 11.44
CA ARG A 620 -62.08 11.40 11.77
C ARG A 620 -63.07 10.24 11.93
N CYS A 621 -63.11 9.30 10.97
CA CYS A 621 -63.96 8.12 11.03
C CYS A 621 -63.64 7.22 12.23
N LEU A 622 -62.37 7.13 12.65
CA LEU A 622 -61.95 6.41 13.86
C LEU A 622 -62.43 7.11 15.14
N ASP A 623 -62.32 8.44 15.21
CA ASP A 623 -62.75 9.23 16.37
C ASP A 623 -64.28 9.23 16.53
N GLU A 624 -65.02 9.21 15.43
CA GLU A 624 -66.47 9.15 15.40
C GLU A 624 -67.03 7.73 15.59
N GLY A 625 -66.18 6.69 15.52
CA GLY A 625 -66.59 5.29 15.64
C GLY A 625 -67.27 4.73 14.39
N GLU A 626 -67.18 5.41 13.25
CA GLU A 626 -67.65 4.91 11.95
C GLU A 626 -66.76 3.77 11.43
N VAL A 627 -65.49 3.79 11.85
CA VAL A 627 -64.46 2.79 11.57
C VAL A 627 -63.77 2.42 12.87
N HIS A 628 -63.36 1.16 13.00
CA HIS A 628 -62.64 0.68 14.19
C HIS A 628 -61.22 0.23 13.83
N ALA A 629 -60.27 0.42 14.74
CA ALA A 629 -58.96 -0.20 14.64
C ALA A 629 -59.09 -1.73 14.82
N ALA A 630 -58.46 -2.49 13.93
CA ALA A 630 -58.45 -3.95 14.00
C ALA A 630 -57.82 -4.43 15.31
N ALA A 631 -58.51 -5.35 16.00
CA ALA A 631 -58.02 -6.02 17.19
C ALA A 631 -57.37 -7.38 16.88
N GLU A 632 -57.69 -7.94 15.73
CA GLU A 632 -57.35 -9.30 15.30
C GLU A 632 -56.94 -9.26 13.82
N VAL A 633 -56.04 -10.17 13.45
CA VAL A 633 -55.66 -10.42 12.05
C VAL A 633 -55.84 -11.89 11.77
N SER A 634 -56.57 -12.23 10.70
CA SER A 634 -56.68 -13.61 10.23
C SER A 634 -55.38 -14.01 9.54
N VAL A 635 -54.79 -15.12 9.97
CA VAL A 635 -53.58 -15.70 9.34
C VAL A 635 -53.94 -17.11 8.85
N ALA A 636 -53.51 -17.40 7.63
CA ALA A 636 -53.87 -18.58 6.85
C ALA A 636 -52.63 -19.26 6.30
#